data_AF-A0A533RT53-F1
#
_entry.id   AF-A0A533RT53-F1
#
_cell.length_a   1.000
_cell.length_b   1.000
_cell.length_c   1.000
_cell.angle_alpha   90.00
_cell.angle_beta   90.00
_cell.angle_gamma   90.00
#
_symmetry.space_group_name_H-M   'P 1'
#
loop_
_entity.id
_entity.type
_entity.pdbx_description
1 polymer ?
#
loop_
_entity_poly.entity_id
_entity_poly.type
_entity_poly.pdbx_seq_one_letter_code
_entity_poly.pdbx_strand_id
1 'polypeptide(L)' 'MIGTLRHLGFEVVRTGSHISLRGTLPDGSMTGITIPNHRHIKGATLRTACTLAGIDRDAFLDAHRRAGR' A
#
# COMPACT_ATOMS: atom_id res chain seq x y z
N MET A 1 8.67 -1.74 -0.71
CA MET A 1 7.21 -1.78 -0.50
C MET A 1 6.79 -1.14 0.82
N ILE A 2 7.28 -1.61 1.98
CA ILE A 2 6.91 -1.03 3.29
C ILE A 2 7.15 0.49 3.36
N GLY A 3 8.32 0.97 2.92
CA GLY A 3 8.63 2.41 2.89
C GLY A 3 7.66 3.22 2.02
N THR A 4 7.25 2.66 0.87
CA THR A 4 6.24 3.25 -0.01
C THR A 4 4.90 3.42 0.69
N LEU A 5 4.45 2.39 1.41
CA LEU A 5 3.16 2.38 2.10
C LEU A 5 3.14 3.40 3.24
N ARG A 6 4.23 3.48 4.00
CA ARG A 6 4.41 4.51 5.03
C ARG A 6 4.43 5.92 4.43
N HIS A 7 5.08 6.11 3.29
CA HIS A 7 5.10 7.39 2.59
C HIS A 7 3.71 7.81 2.09
N LEU A 8 2.86 6.84 1.76
CA LEU A 8 1.46 7.05 1.39
C LEU A 8 0.53 7.24 2.60
N GLY A 9 1.08 7.33 3.83
CA GLY A 9 0.30 7.58 5.05
C GLY A 9 -0.32 6.33 5.68
N PHE A 10 0.04 5.13 5.22
CA PHE A 10 -0.44 3.89 5.84
C PHE A 10 0.41 3.49 7.05
N GLU A 11 -0.27 3.07 8.10
CA GLU A 11 0.32 2.42 9.25
C GLU A 11 0.47 0.92 8.97
N VAL A 12 1.65 0.36 9.23
CA VAL A 12 1.89 -1.08 9.10
C VAL A 12 1.54 -1.76 10.41
N VAL A 13 0.45 -2.53 10.40
CA VAL A 13 -0.06 -3.24 11.58
C VAL A 13 0.68 -4.56 11.77
N ARG A 14 0.93 -5.29 10.67
CA ARG A 14 1.60 -6.60 10.71
C ARG A 14 2.44 -6.81 9.46
N THR A 15 3.60 -7.45 9.65
CA THR A 15 4.49 -7.86 8.56
C THR A 15 4.73 -9.36 8.63
N GLY A 16 4.56 -10.07 7.52
CA GLY A 16 4.83 -11.50 7.36
C GLY A 16 4.90 -11.86 5.89
N SER A 17 4.33 -13.01 5.49
CA SER A 17 4.11 -13.33 4.06
C SER A 17 3.17 -12.32 3.38
N HIS A 18 2.30 -11.70 4.17
CA HIS A 18 1.47 -10.55 3.78
C HIS A 18 1.73 -9.38 4.74
N ILE A 19 1.50 -8.16 4.26
CA ILE A 19 1.54 -6.92 5.03
C ILE A 19 0.09 -6.50 5.29
N SER A 20 -0.28 -6.35 6.55
CA SER A 20 -1.56 -5.74 6.95
C SER A 20 -1.33 -4.28 7.27
N LEU A 21 -2.14 -3.42 6.68
CA LEU A 21 -2.03 -1.98 6.72
C LEU A 21 -3.33 -1.39 7.26
N ARG A 22 -3.20 -0.28 7.97
CA ARG A 22 -4.30 0.57 8.40
C ARG A 22 -4.11 1.94 7.76
N GLY A 23 -5.14 2.44 7.10
CA GLY A 23 -5.18 3.78 6.52
C GLY A 23 -6.45 4.51 6.93
N THR A 24 -6.43 5.83 6.80
CA THR A 24 -7.61 6.67 7.02
C THR A 24 -8.11 7.14 5.66
N LEU A 25 -9.39 6.90 5.37
CA LEU A 25 -10.06 7.38 4.17
C LEU A 25 -10.37 8.88 4.31
N PRO A 26 -10.68 9.59 3.19
CA PRO A 26 -10.99 11.02 3.22
C PRO A 26 -12.18 11.38 4.13
N ASP A 27 -13.10 10.45 4.36
CA ASP A 27 -14.26 10.61 5.26
C ASP A 27 -13.92 10.36 6.74
N GLY A 28 -12.64 10.09 7.06
CA GLY A 28 -12.15 9.81 8.41
C GLY A 28 -12.34 8.35 8.86
N SER A 29 -12.96 7.49 8.06
CA SER A 29 -13.10 6.08 8.38
C SER A 29 -11.77 5.33 8.24
N MET A 30 -11.59 4.27 9.04
CA MET A 30 -10.39 3.44 8.97
C MET A 30 -10.58 2.32 7.97
N THR A 31 -9.66 2.17 7.03
CA THR A 31 -9.60 1.01 6.14
C THR A 31 -8.44 0.10 6.51
N GLY A 32 -8.71 -1.20 6.50
CA GLY A 32 -7.72 -2.25 6.65
C GLY A 32 -7.48 -2.95 5.33
N ILE A 33 -6.25 -2.97 4.85
CA ILE A 33 -5.89 -3.71 3.62
C ILE A 33 -4.78 -4.72 3.92
N THR A 34 -4.84 -5.88 3.29
CA THR A 34 -3.77 -6.88 3.35
C THR A 34 -3.23 -7.11 1.95
N ILE A 35 -1.93 -6.92 1.77
CA ILE A 35 -1.25 -7.09 0.48
C ILE A 35 -0.13 -8.11 0.62
N PRO A 36 0.21 -8.87 -0.44
CA PRO A 36 1.33 -9.80 -0.38
C PRO A 36 2.66 -9.08 -0.15
N ASN A 37 3.53 -9.62 0.71
CA ASN A 37 4.84 -9.08 1.02
C ASN A 37 5.91 -9.60 0.05
N HIS A 38 5.84 -9.20 -1.21
CA HIS A 38 6.79 -9.61 -2.24
C HIS A 38 7.59 -8.42 -2.77
N ARG A 39 8.85 -8.68 -3.13
CA ARG A 39 9.72 -7.68 -3.78
C ARG A 39 9.18 -7.27 -5.16
N HIS A 40 8.53 -8.21 -5.85
CA HIS A 40 7.90 -8.01 -7.15
C HIS A 40 6.44 -8.47 -7.05
N ILE A 41 5.50 -7.60 -7.42
CA ILE A 41 4.07 -7.88 -7.44
C ILE A 41 3.55 -7.75 -8.87
N LYS A 42 2.70 -8.69 -9.30
CA LYS A 42 2.06 -8.62 -10.62
C LYS A 42 1.21 -7.35 -10.71
N GLY A 43 1.15 -6.75 -11.90
CA GLY A 43 0.38 -5.52 -12.13
C GLY A 43 -1.10 -5.64 -11.75
N ALA A 44 -1.72 -6.81 -11.96
CA ALA A 44 -3.10 -7.07 -11.54
C ALA A 44 -3.26 -7.02 -10.02
N THR A 45 -2.35 -7.66 -9.28
CA THR A 45 -2.34 -7.64 -7.81
C THR A 45 -2.13 -6.24 -7.26
N LEU A 46 -1.21 -5.46 -7.87
CA LEU A 46 -0.99 -4.07 -7.50
C LEU A 46 -2.26 -3.23 -7.73
N ARG A 47 -2.91 -3.39 -8.88
CA ARG A 47 -4.16 -2.69 -9.19
C ARG A 47 -5.24 -3.01 -8.16
N THR A 48 -5.45 -4.29 -7.83
CA THR A 48 -6.41 -4.69 -6.79
C THR A 48 -6.07 -4.06 -5.44
N ALA A 49 -4.79 -4.07 -5.04
CA ALA A 49 -4.36 -3.43 -3.80
C ALA A 49 -4.63 -1.92 -3.77
N CYS A 50 -4.28 -1.21 -4.84
CA CYS A 50 -4.56 0.23 -5.01
C CYS A 50 -6.06 0.53 -4.91
N THR A 51 -6.91 -0.27 -5.59
CA THR A 51 -8.37 -0.12 -5.53
C THR A 51 -8.92 -0.32 -4.12
N LEU A 52 -8.51 -1.38 -3.42
CA LEU A 52 -8.94 -1.64 -2.05
C LEU A 52 -8.45 -0.56 -1.06
N ALA A 53 -7.30 0.02 -1.35
CA ALA A 53 -6.70 1.08 -0.55
C ALA A 53 -7.24 2.48 -0.87
N GLY A 54 -8.03 2.64 -1.94
CA GLY A 54 -8.45 3.94 -2.45
C GLY A 54 -7.28 4.80 -2.95
N ILE A 55 -6.16 4.20 -3.34
CA ILE A 55 -4.96 4.90 -3.81
C ILE A 55 -4.91 4.84 -5.34
N ASP A 56 -4.58 5.96 -5.96
CA ASP A 56 -4.24 5.97 -7.38
C ASP A 56 -2.96 5.15 -7.67
N ARG A 57 -2.95 4.45 -8.81
CA ARG A 57 -1.81 3.59 -9.18
C ARG A 57 -0.54 4.41 -9.41
N ASP A 58 -0.62 5.56 -10.07
CA ASP A 58 0.54 6.37 -10.40
C ASP A 58 1.09 7.04 -9.15
N ALA A 59 0.22 7.48 -8.24
CA ALA A 59 0.62 7.92 -6.90
C ALA A 59 1.41 6.83 -6.15
N PHE A 60 0.97 5.57 -6.23
CA PHE A 60 1.71 4.45 -5.64
C PHE A 60 3.09 4.26 -6.28
N LEU A 61 3.16 4.27 -7.62
CA LEU A 61 4.43 4.06 -8.35
C LEU A 61 5.44 5.19 -8.09
N ASP A 62 4.97 6.43 -7.97
CA ASP A 62 5.81 7.58 -7.64
C ASP A 62 6.33 7.50 -6.20
N ALA A 63 5.47 7.18 -5.24
CA ALA A 63 5.90 6.90 -3.87
C ALA A 63 6.89 5.73 -3.83
N HIS A 64 6.70 4.71 -4.67
CA HIS A 64 7.61 3.57 -4.75
C HIS A 64 9.00 3.96 -5.25
N ARG A 65 9.04 4.76 -6.32
CA ARG A 65 10.29 5.26 -6.91
C ARG A 65 11.03 6.20 -5.96
N ARG A 66 10.32 6.99 -5.15
CA ARG A 66 10.89 7.87 -4.12
C ARG A 66 11.42 7.10 -2.91
N ALA A 67 10.71 6.06 -2.46
CA ALA A 67 11.10 5.24 -1.32
C ALA A 67 12.20 4.20 -1.62
N GLY A 68 12.57 4.02 -2.89
CA GLY A 68 13.66 3.15 -3.35
C GLY A 68 15.02 3.83 -3.48
N ARG A 69 15.15 5.06 -2.98
CA ARG A 69 16.41 5.78 -2.79
C ARG A 69 16.81 5.69 -1.32
#